data_AF-A0A7R9G695-F1
#
_entry.id   AF-A0A7R9G695-F1
#
_cell.length_a   1.000
_cell.length_b   1.000
_cell.length_c   1.000
_cell.angle_alpha   90.00
_cell.angle_beta   90.00
_cell.angle_gamma   90.00
#
_symmetry.space_group_name_H-M   'P 1'
#
loop_
_entity.id
_entity.type
_entity.pdbx_description
1 polymer ?
#
loop_
_entity_poly.entity_id
_entity_poly.type
_entity_poly.pdbx_seq_one_letter_code
_entity_poly.pdbx_strand_id
1 'polypeptide(L)'
;MSNFYYDPKAVDCEEKNIEFFKKFAWDCGIPEESTLHSTVLALLQAASTSSTEEHKTPGVFGTDDLHYFLDLDMAILGSSPEHYVEYTSIVRREYAFLSDNMYRSLRLK
;
A
#
# COMPACT_ATOMS: atom_id res chain seq x y z
N MET A 1 -10.37 12.38 15.05
CA MET A 1 -10.86 11.54 13.94
C MET A 1 -9.63 10.96 13.25
N SER A 2 -9.65 9.67 12.89
CA SER A 2 -8.58 9.09 12.08
C SER A 2 -8.73 9.56 10.63
N ASN A 3 -7.62 9.90 9.96
CA ASN A 3 -7.61 10.30 8.54
C ASN A 3 -7.32 9.11 7.60
N PHE A 4 -7.41 7.89 8.12
CA PHE A 4 -7.23 6.65 7.38
C PHE A 4 -8.02 5.52 8.04
N TYR A 5 -8.29 4.48 7.27
CA TYR A 5 -8.91 3.24 7.68
C TYR A 5 -8.06 2.05 7.22
N TYR A 6 -7.89 1.10 8.12
CA TYR A 6 -7.18 -0.14 7.86
C TYR A 6 -7.90 -1.28 8.58
N ASP A 7 -8.34 -2.27 7.80
CA ASP A 7 -8.87 -3.53 8.28
C ASP A 7 -8.43 -4.63 7.31
N PRO A 8 -7.60 -5.61 7.75
CA PRO A 8 -7.13 -6.70 6.89
C PRO A 8 -8.27 -7.62 6.38
N LYS A 9 -9.50 -7.44 6.89
CA LYS A 9 -10.71 -8.15 6.42
C LYS A 9 -11.52 -7.36 5.41
N ALA A 10 -11.32 -6.05 5.34
CA ALA A 10 -12.09 -5.18 4.46
C ALA A 10 -11.51 -5.21 3.04
N VAL A 11 -12.40 -5.15 2.06
CA VAL A 11 -12.07 -5.17 0.62
C VAL A 11 -12.13 -3.79 -0.02
N ASP A 12 -12.48 -2.77 0.78
CA ASP A 12 -12.74 -1.39 0.36
C ASP A 12 -11.85 -0.38 1.12
N CYS A 13 -10.75 -0.84 1.72
CA CYS A 13 -9.83 0.00 2.49
C CYS A 13 -9.25 1.13 1.64
N GLU A 14 -8.85 0.81 0.42
CA GLU A 14 -8.20 1.72 -0.53
C GLU A 14 -9.18 2.81 -0.98
N GLU A 15 -10.42 2.44 -1.33
CA GLU A 15 -11.47 3.38 -1.70
C GLU A 15 -11.80 4.33 -0.54
N LYS A 16 -11.96 3.79 0.68
CA LYS A 16 -12.16 4.60 1.88
C LYS A 16 -11.01 5.56 2.14
N ASN A 17 -9.76 5.12 1.96
CA ASN A 17 -8.59 5.97 2.17
C ASN A 17 -8.47 7.08 1.13
N ILE A 18 -8.89 6.83 -0.12
CA ILE A 18 -9.04 7.88 -1.13
C ILE A 18 -10.06 8.92 -0.68
N GLU A 19 -11.23 8.51 -0.18
CA GLU A 19 -12.25 9.45 0.31
C GLU A 19 -11.81 10.21 1.57
N PHE A 20 -11.08 9.56 2.48
CA PHE A 20 -10.47 10.25 3.62
C PHE A 20 -9.45 11.29 3.18
N PHE A 21 -8.62 10.97 2.18
CA PHE A 21 -7.68 11.93 1.62
C PHE A 21 -8.39 13.13 0.98
N LYS A 22 -9.40 12.90 0.13
CA LYS A 22 -10.19 13.99 -0.48
C LYS A 22 -10.79 14.92 0.56
N LYS A 23 -11.37 14.34 1.62
CA LYS A 23 -11.90 15.12 2.74
C LYS A 23 -10.81 15.92 3.44
N PHE A 24 -9.68 15.29 3.76
CA PHE A 24 -8.54 15.96 4.39
C PHE A 24 -8.00 17.10 3.53
N ALA A 25 -7.82 16.88 2.23
CA ALA A 25 -7.36 17.89 1.29
C ALA A 25 -8.31 19.09 1.23
N TRP A 26 -9.62 18.84 1.20
CA TRP A 26 -10.64 19.89 1.27
C TRP A 26 -10.59 20.67 2.60
N ASP A 27 -10.53 19.96 3.74
CA ASP A 27 -10.43 20.57 5.08
C ASP A 27 -9.15 21.44 5.20
N CYS A 28 -8.07 21.08 4.50
CA CYS A 28 -6.82 21.83 4.44
C CYS A 28 -6.77 22.93 3.35
N GLY A 29 -7.82 23.08 2.54
CA GLY A 29 -7.87 24.06 1.45
C GLY A 29 -6.93 23.75 0.28
N ILE A 30 -6.56 22.49 0.08
CA ILE A 30 -5.80 22.04 -1.09
C ILE A 30 -6.76 22.01 -2.29
N PRO A 31 -6.50 22.76 -3.39
CA PRO A 31 -7.37 22.75 -4.55
C PRO A 31 -7.38 21.38 -5.23
N GLU A 32 -8.56 20.90 -5.61
CA GLU A 32 -8.75 19.61 -6.29
C GLU A 32 -7.98 19.52 -7.62
N GLU A 33 -7.89 20.66 -8.33
CA GLU A 33 -7.16 20.82 -9.60
C GLU A 33 -5.65 21.00 -9.44
N SER A 34 -5.14 21.02 -8.20
CA SER A 34 -3.70 21.17 -7.96
C SER A 34 -2.94 19.91 -8.35
N THR A 35 -1.71 20.10 -8.84
CA THR A 35 -0.79 18.98 -9.10
C THR A 35 -0.54 18.16 -7.84
N LEU A 36 -0.45 18.80 -6.67
CA LEU A 36 -0.31 18.10 -5.40
C LEU A 36 -1.46 17.12 -5.15
N HIS A 37 -2.71 17.55 -5.36
CA HIS A 37 -3.89 16.72 -5.14
C HIS A 37 -3.91 15.51 -6.09
N SER A 38 -3.68 15.74 -7.39
CA SER A 38 -3.66 14.66 -8.38
C SER A 38 -2.48 13.70 -8.21
N THR A 39 -1.30 14.20 -7.85
CA THR A 39 -0.12 13.36 -7.56
C THR A 39 -0.38 12.43 -6.37
N VAL A 40 -0.92 12.95 -5.26
CA VAL A 40 -1.20 12.10 -4.08
C VAL A 40 -2.28 11.06 -4.39
N LEU A 41 -3.33 11.43 -5.11
CA LEU A 41 -4.34 10.46 -5.56
C LEU A 41 -3.73 9.35 -6.44
N ALA A 42 -2.83 9.71 -7.36
CA ALA A 42 -2.16 8.72 -8.20
C ALA A 42 -1.29 7.76 -7.37
N LEU A 43 -0.58 8.24 -6.35
CA LEU A 43 0.21 7.39 -5.45
C LEU A 43 -0.67 6.46 -4.59
N LEU A 44 -1.78 6.98 -4.04
CA LEU A 44 -2.75 6.17 -3.29
C LEU A 44 -3.39 5.08 -4.17
N GLN A 45 -3.68 5.41 -5.43
CA GLN A 45 -4.18 4.43 -6.39
C GLN A 45 -3.10 3.39 -6.74
N ALA A 46 -1.85 3.79 -6.94
CA ALA A 46 -0.74 2.87 -7.19
C ALA A 46 -0.54 1.88 -6.03
N ALA A 47 -0.69 2.31 -4.77
CA ALA A 47 -0.62 1.43 -3.61
C ALA A 47 -1.56 0.22 -3.71
N SER A 48 -2.75 0.40 -4.31
CA SER A 48 -3.76 -0.65 -4.46
C SER A 48 -3.34 -1.79 -5.41
N THR A 49 -2.38 -1.56 -6.31
CA THR A 49 -1.88 -2.58 -7.24
C THR A 49 -0.58 -3.23 -6.75
N SER A 50 0.06 -2.65 -5.74
CA SER A 50 1.34 -3.07 -5.13
C SER A 50 2.53 -3.20 -6.10
N SER A 51 2.33 -2.92 -7.39
CA SER A 51 3.31 -3.08 -8.46
C SER A 51 2.85 -2.36 -9.72
N THR A 52 3.81 -2.06 -10.60
CA THR A 52 3.58 -1.58 -11.97
C THR A 52 4.03 -2.62 -12.99
N GLU A 53 3.88 -2.33 -14.29
CA GLU A 53 4.35 -3.24 -15.34
C GLU A 53 5.87 -3.32 -15.39
N GLU A 54 6.58 -2.24 -15.06
CA GLU A 54 8.02 -2.20 -14.91
C GLU A 54 8.48 -3.17 -13.82
N HIS A 55 7.83 -3.17 -12.65
CA HIS A 55 8.14 -4.12 -11.56
C HIS A 55 7.94 -5.59 -11.97
N LYS A 56 7.02 -5.86 -12.91
CA LYS A 56 6.71 -7.21 -13.40
C LYS A 56 7.58 -7.63 -14.59
N THR A 57 8.33 -6.71 -15.18
CA THR A 57 9.11 -6.97 -16.40
C THR A 57 10.60 -7.12 -16.06
N PRO A 58 11.18 -8.32 -16.23
CA PRO A 58 12.59 -8.54 -15.91
C PRO A 58 13.55 -7.58 -16.63
N GLY A 59 14.44 -6.94 -15.87
CA GLY A 59 15.44 -6.01 -16.40
C GLY A 59 14.91 -4.61 -16.73
N VAL A 60 13.65 -4.33 -16.45
CA VAL A 60 13.04 -3.00 -16.57
C VAL A 60 12.90 -2.39 -15.18
N PHE A 61 13.10 -1.06 -15.10
CA PHE A 61 12.96 -0.31 -13.87
C PHE A 61 12.24 1.00 -14.19
N GLY A 62 11.25 1.34 -13.38
CA GLY A 62 10.60 2.65 -13.45
C GLY A 62 11.40 3.70 -12.69
N THR A 63 11.19 4.97 -13.04
CA THR A 63 11.95 6.09 -12.45
C THR A 63 11.08 7.24 -11.95
N ASP A 64 9.76 7.08 -12.02
CA ASP A 64 8.78 8.02 -11.45
C ASP A 64 8.54 7.77 -9.96
N ASP A 65 8.03 8.79 -9.25
CA ASP A 65 7.73 8.74 -7.81
C ASP A 65 6.91 7.51 -7.37
N LEU A 66 5.97 7.06 -8.21
CA LEU A 66 5.15 5.89 -7.90
C LEU A 66 5.98 4.60 -7.78
N HIS A 67 7.09 4.49 -8.51
CA HIS A 67 7.95 3.31 -8.49
C HIS A 67 8.70 3.25 -7.16
N TYR A 68 9.37 4.35 -6.82
CA TYR A 68 10.05 4.47 -5.54
C TYR A 68 9.08 4.34 -4.36
N PHE A 69 7.86 4.87 -4.49
CA PHE A 69 6.82 4.76 -3.47
C PHE A 69 6.44 3.29 -3.20
N LEU A 70 6.23 2.50 -4.25
CA LEU A 70 5.92 1.07 -4.12
C LEU A 70 7.12 0.24 -3.61
N ASP A 71 8.33 0.62 -4.00
CA ASP A 71 9.56 -0.02 -3.48
C ASP A 71 9.72 0.13 -1.96
N LEU A 72 9.13 1.17 -1.34
CA LEU A 72 9.17 1.34 0.12
C LEU A 72 8.53 0.16 0.85
N ASP A 73 7.42 -0.39 0.32
CA ASP A 73 6.76 -1.56 0.91
C ASP A 73 7.66 -2.80 0.84
N MET A 74 8.51 -2.88 -0.18
CA MET A 74 9.42 -4.00 -0.40
C MET A 74 10.73 -3.88 0.40
N ALA A 75 11.05 -2.70 0.94
CA ALA A 75 12.28 -2.46 1.70
C ALA A 75 12.45 -3.42 2.89
N ILE A 76 11.34 -3.92 3.46
CA ILE A 76 11.35 -4.90 4.55
C ILE A 76 12.07 -6.21 4.18
N LEU A 77 12.13 -6.58 2.89
CA LEU A 77 12.83 -7.77 2.41
C LEU A 77 14.36 -7.66 2.55
N GLY A 78 14.89 -6.44 2.64
CA GLY A 78 16.31 -6.16 2.88
C GLY A 78 16.68 -6.04 4.35
N SER A 79 15.74 -6.23 5.28
CA SER A 79 15.99 -6.13 6.73
C SER A 79 16.81 -7.32 7.27
N SER A 80 17.28 -7.23 8.52
CA SER A 80 17.95 -8.37 9.15
C SER A 80 16.98 -9.55 9.30
N PRO A 81 17.47 -10.80 9.32
CA PRO A 81 16.62 -11.96 9.50
C PRO A 81 15.72 -11.87 10.74
N GLU A 82 16.23 -11.34 11.85
CA GLU A 82 15.48 -11.17 13.10
C GLU A 82 14.31 -10.19 12.93
N HIS A 83 14.57 -9.05 12.27
CA HIS A 83 13.54 -8.04 12.03
C HIS A 83 12.47 -8.55 11.05
N TYR A 84 12.89 -9.26 10.00
CA TYR A 84 11.94 -9.86 9.06
C TYR A 84 11.05 -10.93 9.71
N VAL A 85 11.62 -11.75 10.61
CA VAL A 85 10.84 -12.74 11.39
C VAL A 85 9.82 -12.04 12.30
N GLU A 86 10.22 -10.97 12.98
CA GLU A 86 9.30 -10.20 13.82
C GLU A 86 8.16 -9.59 12.99
N TYR A 87 8.49 -8.90 11.90
CA TYR A 87 7.54 -8.32 10.95
C TYR A 87 6.53 -9.36 10.45
N THR A 88 7.00 -10.49 9.92
CA THR A 88 6.11 -11.53 9.39
C THR A 88 5.24 -12.18 10.46
N SER A 89 5.69 -12.23 11.72
CA SER A 89 4.87 -12.68 12.85
C SER A 89 3.73 -11.72 13.17
N ILE A 90 3.95 -10.40 13.08
CA ILE A 90 2.93 -9.37 13.26
C ILE A 90 1.88 -9.51 12.16
N VAL A 91 2.32 -9.53 10.89
CA VAL A 91 1.43 -9.71 9.74
C VAL A 91 0.62 -11.01 9.88
N ARG A 92 1.25 -12.13 10.28
CA ARG A 92 0.51 -13.39 10.49
C ARG A 92 -0.60 -13.26 11.54
N ARG A 93 -0.40 -12.48 12.61
CA ARG A 93 -1.41 -12.24 13.65
C ARG A 93 -2.59 -11.42 13.13
N GLU A 94 -2.36 -10.44 12.26
CA GLU A 94 -3.44 -9.66 11.63
C GLU A 94 -4.38 -10.56 10.82
N TYR A 95 -3.82 -11.57 10.15
CA TYR A 95 -4.55 -12.57 9.39
C TYR A 95 -4.88 -13.85 10.19
N ALA A 96 -4.89 -13.80 11.53
CA ALA A 96 -5.18 -14.97 12.36
C ALA A 96 -6.59 -15.56 12.14
N PHE A 97 -7.49 -14.80 11.52
CA PHE A 97 -8.82 -15.26 11.11
C PHE A 97 -8.80 -16.21 9.89
N LEU A 98 -7.68 -16.31 9.19
CA LEU A 98 -7.48 -17.22 8.06
C LEU A 98 -6.75 -18.49 8.48
N SER A 99 -7.17 -19.61 7.91
CA SER A 99 -6.38 -20.86 7.96
C SER A 99 -5.00 -20.66 7.29
N ASP A 100 -4.03 -21.49 7.67
CA ASP A 100 -2.68 -21.40 7.09
C ASP A 100 -2.69 -21.56 5.56
N ASN A 101 -3.54 -22.43 5.03
CA ASN A 101 -3.67 -22.62 3.58
C ASN A 101 -4.19 -21.35 2.90
N MET A 102 -5.26 -20.73 3.43
CA MET A 102 -5.81 -19.50 2.88
C MET A 102 -4.81 -18.33 2.97
N TYR A 103 -4.14 -18.18 4.12
CA TYR A 103 -3.11 -17.16 4.31
C TYR A 103 -1.96 -17.32 3.31
N ARG A 104 -1.46 -18.56 3.09
CA ARG A 104 -0.42 -18.83 2.10
C ARG A 104 -0.88 -18.54 0.68
N SER A 105 -2.13 -18.88 0.32
CA SER A 105 -2.68 -18.60 -1.01
C SER A 105 -2.71 -17.10 -1.33
N LEU A 106 -2.90 -16.22 -0.35
CA LEU A 106 -2.84 -14.77 -0.55
C LEU A 106 -1.43 -14.26 -0.90
N ARG A 107 -0.38 -15.01 -0.57
CA ARG A 107 1.04 -14.64 -0.78
C ARG A 107 1.68 -15.28 -2.02
N LEU A 108 0.87 -15.91 -2.87
CA LEU A 108 1.31 -16.51 -4.14
C LEU A 108 1.02 -15.60 -5.35
N LYS A 109 0.32 -14.47 -5.12
CA LYS A 109 0.18 -13.38 -6.08
C LYS A 109 1.39 -12.46 -5.97
#